data_AF-A0A830G557-F1
#
_entry.id   AF-A0A830G557-F1
#
_cell.length_a   1.000
_cell.length_b   1.000
_cell.length_c   1.000
_cell.angle_alpha   90.00
_cell.angle_beta   90.00
_cell.angle_gamma   90.00
#
_symmetry.space_group_name_H-M   'P 1'
#
loop_
_entity.id
_entity.type
_entity.pdbx_description
1 polymer ?
#
loop_
_entity_poly.entity_id
_entity_poly.type
_entity_poly.pdbx_seq_one_letter_code
_entity_poly.pdbx_strand_id
1 'polypeptide(L)'
;MDISELPEAFDFVDTLTLERNKAGEVDLKMPQPRYNKSDQTPLHEYGWGPFCNFYADTSDYKDVPGVYIFTANHEVVYIGKTVDLHRRIQADYSNISPRNCFKGGQGTNCRINNAILEVVRNGGQVGLWFTETESHGQKEAELIDDHDPSWNEQPPTTFPTEQTTAVGSNGCVESLDGVGVGR
;
A
#
# COMPACT_ATOMS: atom_id res chain seq x y z
N MET A 1 -1.83 -18.37 -2.09
CA MET A 1 -3.02 -19.01 -2.69
C MET A 1 -2.98 -18.73 -4.17
N ASP A 2 -3.13 -19.77 -4.99
CA ASP A 2 -3.17 -19.60 -6.45
C ASP A 2 -4.54 -19.06 -6.89
N ILE A 3 -4.58 -18.22 -7.93
CA ILE A 3 -5.83 -17.64 -8.44
C ILE A 3 -6.87 -18.70 -8.84
N SER A 4 -6.44 -19.88 -9.27
CA SER A 4 -7.34 -20.99 -9.64
C SER A 4 -8.02 -21.67 -8.45
N GLU A 5 -7.57 -21.37 -7.22
CA GLU A 5 -8.15 -21.91 -5.98
C GLU A 5 -9.29 -21.05 -5.44
N LEU A 6 -9.52 -19.86 -6.03
CA LEU A 6 -10.66 -19.03 -5.63
C LEU A 6 -11.99 -19.69 -6.03
N PRO A 7 -12.99 -19.70 -5.13
CA PRO A 7 -14.27 -20.37 -5.39
C PRO A 7 -15.10 -19.66 -6.46
N GLU A 8 -14.83 -18.38 -6.71
CA GLU A 8 -15.54 -17.54 -7.66
C GLU A 8 -14.72 -17.28 -8.92
N ALA A 9 -15.40 -17.18 -10.06
CA ALA A 9 -14.75 -16.87 -11.32
C ALA A 9 -14.33 -15.40 -11.39
N PHE A 10 -13.03 -15.18 -11.63
CA PHE A 10 -12.46 -13.90 -12.04
C PHE A 10 -11.98 -14.03 -13.48
N ASP A 11 -12.33 -13.03 -14.29
CA ASP A 11 -11.82 -12.94 -15.65
C ASP A 11 -10.40 -12.41 -15.63
N PHE A 12 -9.52 -13.08 -16.39
CA PHE A 12 -8.19 -12.55 -16.66
C PHE A 12 -8.34 -11.29 -17.52
N VAL A 13 -7.80 -10.17 -17.03
CA VAL A 13 -7.83 -8.89 -17.75
C VAL A 13 -6.57 -8.75 -18.59
N ASP A 14 -5.41 -8.69 -17.93
CA ASP A 14 -4.13 -8.51 -18.63
C ASP A 14 -2.94 -8.85 -17.72
N THR A 15 -1.77 -9.00 -18.33
CA THR A 15 -0.48 -8.93 -17.65
C THR A 15 0.02 -7.49 -17.63
N LEU A 16 0.45 -7.01 -16.46
CA LEU A 16 1.03 -5.68 -16.36
C LEU A 16 2.33 -5.57 -17.14
N THR A 17 2.42 -4.61 -18.05
CA THR A 17 3.64 -4.28 -18.80
C THR A 17 4.25 -3.00 -18.26
N LEU A 18 5.49 -3.06 -17.75
CA LEU A 18 6.19 -1.88 -17.25
C LEU A 18 6.87 -1.10 -18.40
N GLU A 19 6.85 0.23 -18.28
CA GLU A 19 7.62 1.12 -19.16
C GLU A 19 9.12 0.81 -19.02
N ARG A 20 9.82 0.71 -20.16
CA ARG A 20 11.25 0.42 -20.22
C ARG A 20 12.00 1.55 -20.92
N ASN A 21 13.22 1.81 -20.44
CA ASN A 21 14.12 2.79 -21.04
C ASN A 21 14.75 2.25 -22.35
N LYS A 22 15.56 3.07 -23.03
CA LYS A 22 16.22 2.68 -24.30
C LYS A 22 17.19 1.49 -24.16
N ALA A 23 17.67 1.20 -22.96
CA ALA A 23 18.52 0.06 -22.67
C ALA A 23 17.72 -1.22 -22.39
N GLY A 24 16.38 -1.15 -22.38
CA GLY A 24 15.50 -2.28 -22.09
C GLY A 24 15.29 -2.54 -20.59
N GLU A 25 15.86 -1.72 -19.72
CA GLU A 25 15.64 -1.80 -18.27
C GLU A 25 14.32 -1.12 -17.90
N VAL A 26 13.72 -1.49 -16.77
CA VAL A 26 12.53 -0.80 -16.26
C VAL A 26 12.85 0.68 -16.00
N ASP A 27 12.02 1.58 -16.50
CA ASP A 27 12.23 3.02 -16.35
C ASP A 27 11.75 3.51 -14.98
N LEU A 28 12.69 3.69 -14.05
CA LEU A 28 12.42 4.10 -12.67
C LEU A 28 11.99 5.56 -12.58
N LYS A 29 10.92 5.81 -11.81
CA LYS A 29 10.32 7.15 -11.64
C LYS A 29 10.51 7.65 -10.21
N MET A 30 10.93 8.91 -10.10
CA MET A 30 11.03 9.67 -8.85
C MET A 30 10.15 10.93 -8.96
N PRO A 31 8.84 10.83 -8.70
CA PRO A 31 7.88 11.91 -8.94
C PRO A 31 7.97 13.04 -7.89
N GLN A 32 8.57 12.78 -6.73
CA GLN A 32 8.57 13.66 -5.55
C GLN A 32 8.98 15.12 -5.85
N PRO A 33 10.04 15.39 -6.65
CA PRO A 33 10.47 16.77 -6.94
C PRO A 33 9.45 17.60 -7.72
N ARG A 34 8.45 16.97 -8.36
CA ARG A 34 7.39 17.68 -9.10
C ARG A 34 6.27 18.20 -8.19
N TYR A 35 6.29 17.87 -6.89
CA TYR A 35 5.31 18.40 -5.95
C TYR A 35 5.71 19.80 -5.47
N ASN A 36 4.86 20.79 -5.71
CA ASN A 36 5.13 22.20 -5.39
C ASN A 36 5.36 22.50 -3.89
N LYS A 37 4.98 21.59 -2.98
CA LYS A 37 5.22 21.70 -1.53
C LYS A 37 6.19 20.62 -1.02
N SER A 38 7.05 20.09 -1.89
CA SER A 38 8.05 19.07 -1.55
C SER A 38 8.91 19.45 -0.34
N ASP A 39 9.23 20.74 -0.21
CA ASP A 39 10.13 21.23 0.84
C ASP A 39 9.41 21.50 2.17
N GLN A 40 8.08 21.48 2.16
CA GLN A 40 7.23 21.81 3.32
C GLN A 40 6.48 20.60 3.87
N THR A 41 6.39 19.53 3.07
CA THR A 41 5.65 18.32 3.44
C THR A 41 6.62 17.16 3.48
N PRO A 42 6.72 16.41 4.58
CA PRO A 42 7.56 15.22 4.62
C PRO A 42 6.95 14.08 3.79
N LEU A 43 7.80 13.20 3.28
CA LEU A 43 7.38 11.94 2.67
C LEU A 43 6.70 11.04 3.73
N HIS A 44 5.76 10.20 3.31
CA HIS A 44 5.31 9.07 4.14
C HIS A 44 6.21 7.84 3.88
N GLU A 45 6.00 6.76 4.64
CA GLU A 45 6.88 5.57 4.62
C GLU A 45 7.01 4.93 3.22
N TYR A 46 5.91 4.83 2.46
CA TYR A 46 5.93 4.32 1.08
C TYR A 46 6.29 5.38 0.02
N GLY A 47 6.61 6.60 0.42
CA GLY A 47 6.72 7.76 -0.49
C GLY A 47 8.08 7.92 -1.15
N TRP A 48 9.07 7.16 -0.72
CA TRP A 48 10.46 7.28 -1.18
C TRP A 48 10.68 6.75 -2.60
N GLY A 49 9.86 5.80 -3.05
CA GLY A 49 10.08 5.11 -4.31
C GLY A 49 11.33 4.20 -4.27
N PRO A 50 11.89 3.83 -5.44
CA PRO A 50 11.47 4.22 -6.78
C PRO A 50 10.08 3.66 -7.15
N PHE A 51 9.47 4.25 -8.17
CA PHE A 51 8.21 3.79 -8.75
C PHE A 51 8.40 3.39 -10.21
N CYS A 52 7.39 2.79 -10.80
CA CYS A 52 7.33 2.51 -12.24
C CYS A 52 6.14 3.17 -12.88
N ASN A 53 6.20 3.28 -14.21
CA ASN A 53 5.00 3.36 -15.02
C ASN A 53 4.66 1.96 -15.53
N PHE A 54 3.38 1.60 -15.56
CA PHE A 54 2.94 0.34 -16.16
C PHE A 54 1.62 0.50 -16.93
N TYR A 55 1.32 -0.49 -17.76
CA TYR A 55 0.15 -0.54 -18.61
C TYR A 55 -0.56 -1.88 -18.45
N ALA A 56 -1.89 -1.83 -18.58
CA ALA A 56 -2.76 -2.97 -18.75
C ALA A 56 -3.92 -2.53 -19.64
N ASP A 57 -4.38 -3.41 -20.53
CA ASP A 57 -5.57 -3.15 -21.32
C ASP A 57 -6.83 -3.31 -20.46
N THR A 58 -7.42 -2.18 -20.10
CA THR A 58 -8.61 -2.12 -19.23
C THR A 58 -9.73 -1.32 -19.89
N SER A 59 -9.68 -1.09 -21.21
CA SER A 59 -10.63 -0.20 -21.89
C SER A 59 -12.09 -0.64 -21.73
N ASP A 60 -12.31 -1.95 -21.64
CA ASP A 60 -13.64 -2.56 -21.58
C ASP A 60 -14.27 -2.46 -20.19
N TYR A 61 -13.50 -2.05 -19.18
CA TYR A 61 -13.92 -1.98 -17.78
C TYR A 61 -14.04 -0.53 -17.27
N LYS A 62 -14.40 0.40 -18.17
CA LYS A 62 -14.73 1.79 -17.82
C LYS A 62 -16.12 1.87 -17.21
N ASP A 63 -16.23 2.58 -16.08
CA ASP A 63 -17.49 2.72 -15.33
C ASP A 63 -18.12 1.37 -14.91
N VAL A 64 -17.30 0.30 -14.82
CA VAL A 64 -17.74 -1.03 -14.38
C VAL A 64 -17.35 -1.24 -12.91
N PRO A 65 -18.34 -1.39 -12.00
CA PRO A 65 -18.08 -1.67 -10.60
C PRO A 65 -17.71 -3.14 -10.38
N GLY A 66 -16.80 -3.39 -9.44
CA GLY A 66 -16.39 -4.75 -9.13
C GLY A 66 -15.18 -4.86 -8.23
N VAL A 67 -14.67 -6.09 -8.16
CA VAL A 67 -13.47 -6.45 -7.40
C VAL A 67 -12.38 -6.84 -8.38
N TYR A 68 -11.17 -6.32 -8.18
CA TYR A 68 -9.98 -6.68 -8.93
C TYR A 68 -8.95 -7.35 -8.04
N ILE A 69 -8.14 -8.20 -8.66
CA ILE A 69 -7.05 -8.93 -8.03
C ILE A 69 -5.76 -8.67 -8.77
N PHE A 70 -4.68 -8.40 -8.02
CA PHE A 70 -3.34 -8.61 -8.54
C PHE A 70 -2.81 -9.96 -8.09
N THR A 71 -2.17 -10.63 -9.03
CA THR A 71 -1.41 -11.86 -8.77
C THR A 71 0.06 -11.63 -9.03
N ALA A 72 0.95 -12.23 -8.24
CA ALA A 72 2.37 -12.31 -8.54
C ALA A 72 2.71 -13.77 -8.85
N ASN A 73 3.12 -14.06 -10.10
CA ASN A 73 3.35 -15.43 -10.56
C ASN A 73 2.17 -16.38 -10.23
N HIS A 74 0.94 -15.93 -10.51
CA HIS A 74 -0.34 -16.62 -10.23
C HIS A 74 -0.80 -16.65 -8.77
N GLU A 75 0.04 -16.25 -7.80
CA GLU A 75 -0.39 -16.14 -6.41
C GLU A 75 -1.17 -14.84 -6.17
N VAL A 76 -2.34 -14.93 -5.53
CA VAL A 76 -3.12 -13.76 -5.11
C VAL A 76 -2.32 -12.96 -4.08
N VAL A 77 -1.98 -11.73 -4.44
CA VAL A 77 -1.20 -10.83 -3.57
C VAL A 77 -1.98 -9.59 -3.18
N TYR A 78 -2.94 -9.12 -3.98
CA TYR A 78 -3.76 -7.97 -3.65
C TYR A 78 -5.19 -8.15 -4.13
N ILE A 79 -6.15 -7.70 -3.33
CA ILE A 79 -7.56 -7.63 -3.66
C ILE A 79 -8.03 -6.21 -3.38
N GLY A 80 -8.75 -5.62 -4.33
CA GLY A 80 -9.32 -4.29 -4.15
C GLY A 80 -10.66 -4.15 -4.84
N LYS A 81 -11.43 -3.15 -4.42
CA LYS A 81 -12.69 -2.77 -5.07
C LYS A 81 -12.58 -1.47 -5.86
N THR A 82 -13.46 -1.31 -6.83
CA THR A 82 -13.59 -0.08 -7.62
C THR A 82 -14.99 0.04 -8.21
N VAL A 83 -15.36 1.28 -8.57
CA VAL A 83 -16.54 1.57 -9.43
C VAL A 83 -16.15 1.76 -10.90
N ASP A 84 -14.86 1.81 -11.18
CA ASP A 84 -14.27 1.98 -12.51
C ASP A 84 -12.85 1.39 -12.49
N LEU A 85 -12.69 0.19 -13.08
CA LEU A 85 -11.38 -0.48 -13.11
C LEU A 85 -10.40 0.28 -13.99
N HIS A 86 -10.85 0.78 -15.13
CA HIS A 86 -10.00 1.50 -16.06
C HIS A 86 -9.33 2.68 -15.37
N ARG A 87 -10.11 3.53 -14.70
CA ARG A 87 -9.59 4.67 -13.94
C ARG A 87 -8.71 4.22 -12.77
N ARG A 88 -9.09 3.18 -12.03
CA ARG A 88 -8.31 2.69 -10.89
C ARG A 88 -6.90 2.27 -11.30
N ILE A 89 -6.76 1.61 -12.44
CA ILE A 89 -5.44 1.23 -12.95
C ILE A 89 -4.71 2.44 -13.55
N GLN A 90 -5.34 3.16 -14.47
CA GLN A 90 -4.69 4.19 -15.30
C GLN A 90 -4.39 5.51 -14.54
N ALA A 91 -5.18 5.87 -13.53
CA ALA A 91 -5.02 7.13 -12.81
C ALA A 91 -4.32 6.97 -11.45
N ASP A 92 -4.47 5.81 -10.79
CA ASP A 92 -4.00 5.65 -9.40
C ASP A 92 -2.69 4.88 -9.31
N TYR A 93 -2.67 3.63 -9.77
CA TYR A 93 -1.53 2.72 -9.57
C TYR A 93 -0.47 2.82 -10.66
N SER A 94 -0.86 3.04 -11.92
CA SER A 94 0.05 2.99 -13.07
C SER A 94 1.05 4.13 -13.16
N ASN A 95 0.78 5.28 -12.55
CA ASN A 95 1.66 6.45 -12.58
C ASN A 95 1.51 7.26 -11.30
N ILE A 96 2.50 7.17 -10.41
CA ILE A 96 2.43 7.80 -9.10
C ILE A 96 2.48 9.33 -9.22
N SER A 97 1.36 9.96 -8.84
CA SER A 97 1.28 11.40 -8.68
C SER A 97 2.23 11.88 -7.58
N PRO A 98 2.98 12.98 -7.79
CA PRO A 98 3.90 13.52 -6.78
C PRO A 98 3.25 13.73 -5.42
N ARG A 99 2.00 14.22 -5.37
CA ARG A 99 1.26 14.46 -4.12
C ARG A 99 1.09 13.19 -3.29
N ASN A 100 0.97 12.03 -3.95
CA ASN A 100 0.72 10.77 -3.26
C ASN A 100 1.87 10.41 -2.34
N CYS A 101 3.11 10.77 -2.66
CA CYS A 101 4.32 10.38 -1.91
C CYS A 101 4.45 11.06 -0.52
N PHE A 102 3.70 12.13 -0.29
CA PHE A 102 3.86 13.00 0.89
C PHE A 102 2.76 12.75 1.92
N LYS A 103 3.00 13.11 3.20
CA LYS A 103 1.99 12.97 4.27
C LYS A 103 0.62 13.54 3.85
N GLY A 104 -0.44 12.79 4.15
CA GLY A 104 -1.81 13.07 3.69
C GLY A 104 -2.07 12.74 2.20
N GLY A 105 -1.13 12.10 1.51
CA GLY A 105 -1.30 11.52 0.17
C GLY A 105 -1.83 10.09 0.22
N GLN A 106 -1.91 9.44 -0.94
CA GLN A 106 -2.40 8.06 -1.08
C GLN A 106 -1.25 7.05 -0.98
N GLY A 107 -0.97 6.59 0.24
CA GLY A 107 0.10 5.62 0.52
C GLY A 107 -0.10 4.27 -0.16
N THR A 108 -1.35 3.79 -0.27
CA THR A 108 -1.68 2.54 -0.97
C THR A 108 -1.21 2.56 -2.42
N ASN A 109 -1.37 3.68 -3.13
CA ASN A 109 -0.94 3.78 -4.52
C ASN A 109 0.57 3.58 -4.63
N CYS A 110 1.33 4.26 -3.77
CA CYS A 110 2.79 4.14 -3.72
C CYS A 110 3.22 2.71 -3.37
N ARG A 111 2.59 2.10 -2.36
CA ARG A 111 2.89 0.74 -1.88
C ARG A 111 2.65 -0.30 -2.97
N ILE A 112 1.48 -0.27 -3.61
CA ILE A 112 1.12 -1.22 -4.67
C ILE A 112 1.99 -1.05 -5.91
N ASN A 113 2.25 0.18 -6.36
CA ASN A 113 3.13 0.40 -7.50
C ASN A 113 4.56 -0.09 -7.24
N ASN A 114 5.10 0.17 -6.05
CA ASN A 114 6.44 -0.31 -5.69
C ASN A 114 6.48 -1.84 -5.60
N ALA A 115 5.45 -2.49 -5.05
CA ALA A 115 5.36 -3.95 -5.01
C ALA A 115 5.34 -4.58 -6.42
N ILE A 116 4.59 -3.98 -7.37
CA ILE A 116 4.60 -4.38 -8.78
C ILE A 116 6.00 -4.24 -9.39
N LEU A 117 6.68 -3.12 -9.14
CA LEU A 117 8.05 -2.89 -9.61
C LEU A 117 9.00 -3.99 -9.11
N GLU A 118 8.95 -4.33 -7.82
CA GLU A 118 9.85 -5.31 -7.23
C GLU A 118 9.61 -6.73 -7.79
N VAL A 119 8.36 -7.14 -8.01
CA VAL A 119 8.07 -8.43 -8.67
C VAL A 119 8.73 -8.51 -10.05
N VAL A 120 8.53 -7.47 -10.87
CA VAL A 120 9.00 -7.47 -12.26
C VAL A 120 10.52 -7.33 -12.36
N ARG A 121 11.16 -6.55 -11.47
CA ARG A 121 12.63 -6.46 -11.41
C ARG A 121 13.28 -7.78 -11.03
N ASN A 122 12.60 -8.59 -10.23
CA ASN A 122 13.06 -9.93 -9.84
C ASN A 122 12.68 -11.02 -10.86
N GLY A 123 12.22 -10.63 -12.05
CA GLY A 123 11.90 -11.56 -13.15
C GLY A 123 10.53 -12.21 -13.05
N GLY A 124 9.69 -11.79 -12.11
CA GLY A 124 8.31 -12.24 -11.98
C GLY A 124 7.34 -11.49 -12.90
N GLN A 125 6.08 -11.92 -12.85
CA GLN A 125 4.98 -11.34 -13.62
C GLN A 125 3.83 -10.96 -12.69
N VAL A 126 3.16 -9.85 -13.00
CA VAL A 126 1.94 -9.44 -12.31
C VAL A 126 0.75 -9.56 -13.25
N GLY A 127 -0.24 -10.36 -12.86
CA GLY A 127 -1.52 -10.50 -13.56
C GLY A 127 -2.62 -9.67 -12.90
N LEU A 128 -3.49 -9.07 -13.70
CA LEU A 128 -4.70 -8.38 -13.28
C LEU A 128 -5.93 -9.22 -13.63
N TRP A 129 -6.82 -9.37 -12.65
CA TRP A 129 -8.07 -10.10 -12.78
C TRP A 129 -9.23 -9.24 -12.28
N PHE A 130 -10.43 -9.50 -12.78
CA PHE A 130 -11.61 -8.72 -12.41
C PHE A 130 -12.89 -9.56 -12.40
N THR A 131 -13.82 -9.18 -11.52
CA THR A 131 -15.18 -9.68 -11.49
C THR A 131 -16.12 -8.50 -11.28
N GLU A 132 -17.07 -8.33 -12.20
CA GLU A 132 -18.09 -7.28 -12.10
C GLU A 132 -19.07 -7.60 -10.96
N THR A 133 -19.34 -6.62 -10.11
CA THR A 133 -20.35 -6.74 -9.06
C THR A 133 -20.71 -5.39 -8.44
N GLU A 134 -22.00 -5.20 -8.19
CA GLU A 134 -22.50 -4.05 -7.42
C GLU A 134 -22.21 -4.19 -5.91
N SER A 135 -22.00 -5.42 -5.43
CA SER A 135 -21.68 -5.71 -4.03
C SER A 135 -20.17 -5.70 -3.75
N HIS A 136 -19.40 -4.95 -4.54
CA HIS A 136 -17.93 -4.94 -4.50
C HIS A 136 -17.34 -4.64 -3.12
N GLY A 137 -18.05 -3.88 -2.29
CA GLY A 137 -17.63 -3.56 -0.91
C GLY A 137 -17.63 -4.76 0.03
N GLN A 138 -18.70 -5.56 -0.01
CA GLN A 138 -18.84 -6.76 0.79
C GLN A 138 -17.91 -7.85 0.26
N LYS A 139 -17.92 -8.05 -1.06
CA LYS A 139 -17.12 -9.08 -1.73
C LYS A 139 -15.62 -8.92 -1.49
N GLU A 140 -15.10 -7.69 -1.60
CA GLU A 140 -13.69 -7.41 -1.27
C GLU A 140 -13.37 -7.78 0.18
N ALA A 141 -14.24 -7.41 1.13
CA ALA A 141 -13.99 -7.66 2.55
C ALA A 141 -13.95 -9.16 2.86
N GLU A 142 -14.90 -9.93 2.32
CA GLU A 142 -14.95 -11.40 2.46
C GLU A 142 -13.68 -12.05 1.89
N LEU A 143 -13.30 -11.69 0.66
CA LEU A 143 -12.11 -12.26 0.03
C LEU A 143 -10.79 -11.91 0.75
N ILE A 144 -10.69 -10.71 1.35
CA ILE A 144 -9.52 -10.34 2.15
C ILE A 144 -9.49 -11.14 3.46
N ASP A 145 -10.63 -11.29 4.14
CA ASP A 145 -10.73 -12.03 5.40
C ASP A 145 -10.42 -13.53 5.20
N ASP A 146 -10.93 -14.11 4.11
CA ASP A 146 -10.77 -15.53 3.81
C ASP A 146 -9.37 -15.91 3.32
N HIS A 147 -8.60 -14.97 2.75
CA HIS A 147 -7.37 -15.28 2.01
C HIS A 147 -6.13 -14.52 2.44
N ASP A 148 -6.26 -13.47 3.26
CA ASP A 148 -5.17 -12.64 3.80
C ASP A 148 -4.07 -12.29 2.77
N PRO A 149 -4.40 -11.58 1.67
CA PRO A 149 -3.43 -11.30 0.63
C PRO A 149 -2.28 -10.44 1.16
N SER A 150 -1.04 -10.83 0.85
CA SER A 150 0.17 -10.18 1.40
C SER A 150 0.30 -8.67 1.14
N TRP A 151 -0.36 -8.12 0.12
CA TRP A 151 -0.37 -6.68 -0.17
C TRP A 151 -1.64 -5.98 0.33
N ASN A 152 -2.56 -6.67 0.98
CA ASN A 152 -3.71 -6.04 1.65
C ASN A 152 -3.38 -5.54 3.06
N GLU A 153 -2.16 -5.77 3.55
CA GLU A 153 -1.72 -5.36 4.88
C GLU A 153 -2.20 -3.95 5.25
N GLN A 154 -2.93 -3.91 6.37
CA GLN A 154 -3.22 -2.71 7.13
C GLN A 154 -1.93 -2.30 7.87
N PRO A 155 -1.61 -1.00 7.99
CA PRO A 155 -0.68 -0.60 9.05
C PRO A 155 -1.23 -1.16 10.39
N PRO A 156 -0.35 -1.62 11.31
CA PRO A 156 -0.80 -2.29 12.53
C PRO A 156 -1.82 -1.42 13.26
N THR A 157 -3.01 -1.97 13.53
CA THR A 157 -4.05 -1.33 14.33
C THR A 157 -3.68 -1.40 15.82
N THR A 158 -2.55 -0.79 16.19
CA THR A 158 -2.19 -0.53 17.57
C THR A 158 -1.76 0.93 17.69
N PHE A 159 -2.75 1.80 17.94
CA PHE A 159 -2.44 3.02 18.66
C PHE A 159 -1.86 2.61 20.02
N PRO A 160 -0.68 3.07 20.43
CA PRO A 160 -0.28 2.94 21.81
C PRO A 160 -1.29 3.74 22.63
N THR A 161 -2.13 3.05 23.39
CA THR A 161 -2.88 3.66 24.49
C THR A 161 -1.86 4.38 25.36
N GLU A 162 -2.00 5.70 25.45
CA GLU A 162 -1.20 6.53 26.34
C GLU A 162 -1.15 5.86 27.72
N GLN A 163 0.07 5.59 28.19
CA GLN A 163 0.29 5.23 29.57
C GLN A 163 -0.10 6.43 30.42
N THR A 164 -1.31 6.40 30.97
CA THR A 164 -1.69 7.19 32.13
C THR A 164 -0.71 6.88 33.25
N THR A 165 0.26 7.77 33.45
CA THR A 165 1.10 7.77 34.64
C THR A 165 0.22 8.15 35.82
N ALA A 166 -0.25 7.15 36.56
CA ALA A 166 -0.75 7.35 37.91
C ALA A 166 0.46 7.68 38.81
N VAL A 167 0.54 8.93 39.24
CA VAL A 167 1.41 9.35 40.35
C VAL A 167 0.86 8.72 41.62
N GLY A 168 1.46 7.60 42.02
CA GLY A 168 1.25 6.98 43.32
C GLY A 168 2.18 7.62 44.34
N SER A 169 1.65 8.57 45.10
CA SER A 169 2.21 8.98 46.38
C SER A 169 2.09 7.84 47.38
N ASN A 170 3.19 7.46 48.04
CA ASN A 170 3.21 7.04 49.44
C ASN A 170 4.66 7.05 49.95
N GLY A 171 4.90 7.85 50.99
CA GLY A 171 6.19 7.94 51.67
C GLY A 171 6.33 6.94 52.82
N CYS A 172 7.54 6.85 53.38
CA CYS A 172 7.80 6.90 54.83
C CYS A 172 9.32 6.90 55.13
N VAL A 173 9.72 7.98 55.81
CA VAL A 173 10.71 8.19 56.89
C VAL A 173 11.67 7.08 57.36
N GLU A 174 12.92 7.52 57.64
CA GLU A 174 13.77 7.38 58.85
C GLU A 174 15.26 7.23 58.43
N SER A 175 16.32 7.69 59.10
CA SER A 175 16.58 8.59 60.23
C SER A 175 18.12 8.76 60.34
N LEU A 176 18.56 9.96 60.75
CA LEU A 176 19.77 10.30 61.55
C LEU A 176 21.21 9.95 61.06
N ASP A 177 22.07 10.97 60.91
CA ASP A 177 23.14 11.28 61.89
C ASP A 177 24.08 12.46 61.47
N GLY A 178 24.18 13.46 62.35
CA GLY A 178 25.44 13.88 62.98
C GLY A 178 26.55 14.68 62.25
N VAL A 179 26.68 15.95 62.70
CA VAL A 179 27.93 16.66 63.11
C VAL A 179 28.89 17.27 62.06
N GLY A 180 29.16 18.59 62.19
CA GLY A 180 30.54 19.12 62.11
C GLY A 180 30.83 20.45 61.38
N VAL A 181 30.70 21.58 62.10
CA VAL A 181 31.61 22.76 62.21
C VAL A 181 32.37 23.28 60.96
N GLY A 182 32.30 24.59 60.70
CA GLY A 182 33.41 25.29 60.02
C GLY A 182 33.19 26.72 59.51
N ARG A 183 33.30 27.69 60.42
CA ARG A 183 33.61 29.14 60.25
C ARG A 183 32.63 30.07 59.53
#